data_AF-A0A937WUK3-F1
#
_entry.id   AF-A0A937WUK3-F1
#
_cell.length_a   1.000
_cell.length_b   1.000
_cell.length_c   1.000
_cell.angle_alpha   90.00
_cell.angle_beta   90.00
_cell.angle_gamma   90.00
#
_symmetry.space_group_name_H-M   'P 1'
#
loop_
_entity.id
_entity.type
_entity.pdbx_description
1 polymer ?
#
loop_
_entity_poly.entity_id
_entity_poly.type
_entity_poly.pdbx_seq_one_letter_code
_entity_poly.pdbx_strand_id
1 'polypeptide(L)'
;MLVTLLQLVKKIKRPIKKCKKSIKKSLNYRLVLGPLTYNEDGLATRHNCDFMKDERFVQAYNRGKNTGSWRGLDIHWRMHVLCWAANKAKSLEGDFVECGVNKGGFALMVMHYINFKALNKKFYLLDTFCGLSEKYITDEERKAGI
;
A
#
# COMPACT_ATOMS: atom_id res chain seq x y z
N MET A 1 -32.39 -3.30 -44.45
CA MET A 1 -32.36 -3.26 -42.97
C MET A 1 -31.50 -2.09 -42.50
N LEU A 2 -31.89 -0.86 -42.83
CA LEU A 2 -31.12 0.36 -42.53
C LEU A 2 -32.03 1.61 -42.39
N VAL A 3 -33.25 1.43 -41.89
CA VAL A 3 -34.26 2.51 -41.82
C VAL A 3 -34.75 2.80 -40.39
N THR A 4 -34.28 2.09 -39.36
CA THR A 4 -34.82 2.22 -37.99
C THR A 4 -34.00 3.08 -37.02
N LEU A 5 -32.98 3.83 -37.47
CA LEU A 5 -32.20 4.71 -36.59
C LEU A 5 -32.42 6.22 -36.81
N LEU A 6 -33.06 6.62 -37.92
CA LEU A 6 -33.22 8.04 -38.29
C LEU A 6 -34.53 8.70 -37.82
N GLN A 7 -35.46 7.94 -37.23
CA GLN A 7 -36.74 8.46 -36.72
C GLN A 7 -36.75 8.79 -35.22
N LEU A 8 -35.75 8.36 -34.44
CA LEU A 8 -35.72 8.68 -32.99
C LEU A 8 -35.16 10.09 -32.68
N VAL A 9 -34.49 10.73 -33.63
CA VAL A 9 -33.81 12.03 -33.41
C VAL A 9 -34.74 13.24 -33.64
N LYS A 10 -35.96 13.04 -34.18
CA LYS A 10 -36.84 14.16 -34.59
C LYS A 10 -37.91 14.59 -33.58
N LYS A 11 -37.96 14.07 -32.35
CA LYS A 11 -39.10 14.32 -31.43
C LYS A 11 -38.83 15.12 -30.16
N ILE A 12 -37.75 15.90 -30.05
CA ILE A 12 -37.62 16.87 -28.94
C ILE A 12 -37.02 18.20 -29.45
N LYS A 13 -37.81 18.99 -30.18
CA LYS A 13 -37.59 20.44 -30.30
C LYS A 13 -38.20 21.12 -29.08
N ARG A 14 -37.51 21.09 -27.94
CA ARG A 14 -37.79 22.01 -26.81
C ARG A 14 -36.74 23.12 -26.86
N PRO A 15 -37.13 24.39 -26.64
CA PRO A 15 -36.14 25.45 -26.56
C PRO A 15 -35.23 25.14 -25.38
N ILE A 16 -33.95 24.90 -25.65
CA ILE A 16 -32.91 24.87 -24.63
C ILE A 16 -32.79 26.30 -24.12
N LYS A 17 -33.73 26.70 -23.27
CA LYS A 17 -33.60 27.88 -22.41
C LYS A 17 -32.30 27.67 -21.66
N LYS A 18 -31.35 28.58 -21.87
CA LYS A 18 -30.05 28.68 -21.18
C LYS A 18 -30.18 28.25 -19.71
N CYS A 19 -29.91 26.98 -19.43
CA CYS A 19 -29.59 26.55 -18.08
C CYS A 19 -28.08 26.73 -17.88
N LYS A 20 -27.63 27.98 -17.99
CA LYS A 20 -26.30 28.42 -17.49
C LYS A 20 -26.38 28.67 -15.98
N LYS A 21 -27.05 27.80 -15.23
CA LYS A 21 -27.14 27.91 -13.77
C LYS A 21 -26.92 26.53 -13.15
N SER A 22 -25.86 26.48 -12.34
CA SER A 22 -25.37 25.33 -11.57
C SER A 22 -24.74 24.20 -12.38
N ILE A 23 -23.55 24.47 -12.96
CA ILE A 23 -22.41 23.63 -12.53
C ILE A 23 -22.37 23.85 -11.02
N LYS A 24 -23.02 22.96 -10.28
CA LYS A 24 -22.91 22.89 -8.82
C LYS A 24 -21.43 23.00 -8.56
N LYS A 25 -21.02 24.12 -7.96
CA LYS A 25 -19.82 24.33 -7.17
C LYS A 25 -19.33 22.94 -6.75
N SER A 26 -18.42 22.31 -7.51
CA SER A 26 -17.79 21.11 -7.00
C SER A 26 -17.04 21.66 -5.83
N LEU A 27 -17.57 21.41 -4.64
CA LEU A 27 -16.90 21.71 -3.41
C LEU A 27 -15.52 21.11 -3.62
N ASN A 28 -14.51 21.98 -3.74
CA ASN A 28 -13.13 21.60 -3.56
C ASN A 28 -13.05 21.14 -2.11
N TYR A 29 -13.55 19.94 -1.83
CA TYR A 29 -13.14 19.16 -0.70
C TYR A 29 -11.67 18.90 -0.99
N ARG A 30 -10.83 19.82 -0.55
CA ARG A 30 -9.43 19.53 -0.35
C ARG A 30 -9.44 18.40 0.67
N LEU A 31 -9.40 17.15 0.17
CA LEU A 31 -9.30 15.95 0.99
C LEU A 31 -8.19 16.11 2.03
N VAL A 32 -7.15 16.85 1.64
CA VAL A 32 -6.09 17.31 2.51
C VAL A 32 -5.87 18.81 2.26
N LEU A 33 -6.01 19.64 3.30
CA LEU A 33 -5.70 21.07 3.23
C LEU A 33 -4.19 21.27 3.32
N GLY A 34 -3.52 21.98 2.40
CA GLY A 34 -2.09 22.31 2.50
C GLY A 34 -1.13 21.27 1.87
N PRO A 35 0.19 21.53 1.88
CA PRO A 35 1.17 20.64 1.25
C PRO A 35 1.30 19.33 2.03
N LEU A 36 1.41 18.22 1.31
CA LEU A 36 1.65 16.89 1.85
C LEU A 36 3.06 16.79 2.42
N THR A 37 3.20 16.05 3.53
CA THR A 37 4.49 15.67 4.11
C THR A 37 4.92 14.27 3.67
N TYR A 38 3.96 13.44 3.26
CA TYR A 38 4.18 12.08 2.77
C TYR A 38 3.13 11.71 1.71
N ASN A 39 3.54 11.00 0.65
CA ASN A 39 2.66 10.52 -0.42
C ASN A 39 3.27 9.31 -1.15
N GLU A 40 3.08 8.11 -0.60
CA GLU A 40 3.59 6.85 -1.18
C GLU A 40 2.68 5.68 -0.78
N ASP A 41 2.76 4.55 -1.50
CA ASP A 41 2.10 3.28 -1.12
C ASP A 41 0.59 3.40 -0.83
N GLY A 42 -0.10 4.25 -1.60
CA GLY A 42 -1.53 4.51 -1.41
C GLY A 42 -1.89 5.33 -0.17
N LEU A 43 -0.91 5.91 0.53
CA LEU A 43 -1.11 6.77 1.70
C LEU A 43 -0.53 8.17 1.47
N ALA A 44 -1.38 9.19 1.60
CA ALA A 44 -1.01 10.59 1.57
C ALA A 44 -1.41 11.28 2.87
N THR A 45 -0.49 12.02 3.49
CA THR A 45 -0.76 12.72 4.76
C THR A 45 0.05 14.01 4.88
N ARG A 46 -0.40 14.89 5.79
CA ARG A 46 0.35 16.05 6.30
C ARG A 46 0.87 15.85 7.71
N HIS A 47 0.47 14.76 8.34
CA HIS A 47 0.87 14.44 9.68
C HIS A 47 2.34 14.03 9.72
N ASN A 48 2.85 13.92 10.94
CA ASN A 48 4.25 13.63 11.18
C ASN A 48 4.69 12.34 10.47
N CYS A 49 5.78 12.45 9.71
CA CYS A 49 6.47 11.34 9.06
C CYS A 49 7.97 11.36 9.37
N ASP A 50 8.37 11.93 10.52
CA ASP A 50 9.78 12.07 10.91
C ASP A 50 10.53 10.74 11.07
N PHE A 51 9.83 9.59 11.13
CA PHE A 51 10.47 8.27 11.03
C PHE A 51 11.29 8.12 9.72
N MET A 52 10.97 8.88 8.67
CA MET A 52 11.76 8.93 7.43
C MET A 52 13.18 9.50 7.64
N LYS A 53 13.40 10.21 8.75
CA LYS A 53 14.70 10.78 9.15
C LYS A 53 15.35 10.01 10.29
N ASP A 54 14.66 9.05 10.89
CA ASP A 54 15.22 8.19 11.95
C ASP A 54 16.26 7.25 11.32
N GLU A 55 17.53 7.43 11.71
CA GLU A 55 18.63 6.65 11.15
C GLU A 55 18.46 5.14 11.33
N ARG A 56 17.93 4.71 12.48
CA ARG A 56 17.66 3.29 12.76
C ARG A 56 16.59 2.76 11.82
N PHE A 57 15.53 3.55 11.56
CA PHE A 57 14.51 3.20 10.59
C PHE A 57 15.10 3.12 9.17
N VAL A 58 15.79 4.16 8.72
CA VAL A 58 16.36 4.26 7.36
C VAL A 58 17.33 3.11 7.09
N GLN A 59 18.23 2.80 8.03
CA GLN A 59 19.17 1.68 7.89
C GLN A 59 18.45 0.33 7.79
N ALA A 60 17.48 0.07 8.66
CA ALA A 60 16.72 -1.17 8.63
C ALA A 60 15.88 -1.29 7.34
N TYR A 61 15.26 -0.20 6.90
CA TYR A 61 14.47 -0.12 5.67
C TYR A 61 15.31 -0.42 4.44
N ASN A 62 16.49 0.20 4.31
CA ASN A 62 17.38 -0.05 3.19
C ASN A 62 17.80 -1.52 3.10
N ARG A 63 18.07 -2.18 4.24
CA ARG A 63 18.37 -3.61 4.27
C ARG A 63 17.19 -4.45 3.77
N GLY A 64 15.98 -4.16 4.23
CA GLY A 64 14.76 -4.82 3.76
C GLY A 64 14.50 -4.58 2.27
N LYS A 65 14.65 -3.34 1.79
CA LYS A 65 14.44 -2.97 0.37
C LYS A 65 15.40 -3.70 -0.55
N ASN A 66 16.66 -3.81 -0.12
CA ASN A 66 17.74 -4.42 -0.91
C ASN A 66 17.58 -5.94 -1.10
N THR A 67 16.67 -6.61 -0.38
CA THR A 67 16.33 -8.01 -0.70
C THR A 67 15.54 -8.12 -2.00
N GLY A 68 14.93 -7.02 -2.46
CA GLY A 68 14.03 -7.00 -3.61
C GLY A 68 12.65 -7.61 -3.32
N SER A 69 12.29 -7.84 -2.05
CA SER A 69 10.98 -8.39 -1.67
C SER A 69 9.80 -7.51 -2.10
N TRP A 70 10.02 -6.20 -2.25
CA TRP A 70 8.94 -5.23 -2.49
C TRP A 70 8.80 -4.83 -3.95
N ARG A 71 9.43 -5.56 -4.88
CA ARG A 71 9.37 -5.29 -6.33
C ARG A 71 9.72 -3.84 -6.71
N GLY A 72 10.62 -3.21 -5.95
CA GLY A 72 11.04 -1.81 -6.16
C GLY A 72 10.08 -0.75 -5.60
N LEU A 73 8.96 -1.14 -4.99
CA LEU A 73 8.03 -0.22 -4.37
C LEU A 73 8.59 0.37 -3.07
N ASP A 74 8.22 1.62 -2.82
CA ASP A 74 8.44 2.28 -1.54
C ASP A 74 7.21 2.16 -0.66
N ILE A 75 7.41 1.61 0.54
CA ILE A 75 6.36 1.11 1.44
C ILE A 75 6.61 1.55 2.88
N HIS A 76 7.26 2.71 3.03
CA HIS A 76 7.84 3.17 4.29
C HIS A 76 6.82 3.20 5.44
N TRP A 77 5.59 3.65 5.18
CA TRP A 77 4.57 3.72 6.23
C TRP A 77 4.16 2.35 6.77
N ARG A 78 3.99 1.34 5.89
CA ARG A 78 3.73 -0.05 6.32
C ARG A 78 4.86 -0.59 7.17
N MET A 79 6.10 -0.33 6.75
CA MET A 79 7.28 -0.77 7.48
C MET A 79 7.46 -0.04 8.81
N HIS A 80 7.06 1.24 8.89
CA HIS A 80 7.03 1.98 10.14
C HIS A 80 6.09 1.34 11.16
N VAL A 81 4.87 0.98 10.73
CA VAL A 81 3.90 0.29 11.58
C VAL A 81 4.43 -1.09 12.01
N LEU A 82 5.02 -1.86 11.09
CA LEU A 82 5.61 -3.17 11.42
C LEU A 82 6.73 -3.04 12.46
N CYS A 83 7.65 -2.11 12.27
CA CYS A 83 8.75 -1.84 13.20
C CYS A 83 8.27 -1.32 14.56
N TRP A 84 7.24 -0.48 14.58
CA TRP A 84 6.60 -0.04 15.82
C TRP A 84 6.01 -1.23 16.59
N ALA A 85 5.23 -2.08 15.92
CA ALA A 85 4.62 -3.26 16.53
C ALA A 85 5.69 -4.23 17.05
N ALA A 86 6.72 -4.51 16.25
CA ALA A 86 7.82 -5.37 16.67
C ALA A 86 8.60 -4.81 17.86
N ASN A 87 8.83 -3.49 17.89
CA ASN A 87 9.51 -2.85 19.02
C ASN A 87 8.68 -2.87 20.31
N LYS A 88 7.35 -2.97 20.22
CA LYS A 88 6.48 -3.22 21.38
C LYS A 88 6.49 -4.71 21.77
N ALA A 89 6.42 -5.60 20.80
CA ALA A 89 6.39 -7.05 21.03
C ALA A 89 7.69 -7.59 21.64
N LYS A 90 8.84 -6.95 21.39
CA LYS A 90 10.15 -7.43 21.87
C LYS A 90 10.24 -7.64 23.39
N SER A 91 9.43 -6.93 24.18
CA SER A 91 9.38 -7.03 25.64
C SER A 91 8.29 -7.99 26.17
N LEU A 92 7.46 -8.55 25.30
CA LEU A 92 6.42 -9.51 25.66
C LEU A 92 6.98 -10.93 25.66
N GLU A 93 6.35 -11.85 26.39
CA GLU A 93 6.65 -13.28 26.27
C GLU A 93 6.29 -13.80 24.88
N GLY A 94 7.03 -14.80 24.40
CA GLY A 94 6.82 -15.43 23.09
C GLY A 94 7.85 -15.07 22.02
N ASP A 95 7.66 -15.67 20.85
CA ASP A 95 8.54 -15.57 19.68
C ASP A 95 7.87 -14.78 18.53
N PHE A 96 8.64 -14.48 17.48
CA PHE A 96 8.14 -13.81 16.28
C PHE A 96 7.83 -14.83 15.19
N VAL A 97 6.82 -14.56 14.35
CA VAL A 97 6.53 -15.35 13.15
C VAL A 97 6.15 -14.42 11.99
N GLU A 98 6.69 -14.70 10.80
CA GLU A 98 6.24 -14.12 9.53
C GLU A 98 5.66 -15.24 8.65
N CYS A 99 4.44 -15.04 8.15
CA CYS A 99 3.74 -15.97 7.27
C CYS A 99 3.71 -15.39 5.85
N GLY A 100 4.45 -16.01 4.93
CA GLY A 100 4.73 -15.45 3.60
C GLY A 100 5.88 -14.47 3.67
N VAL A 101 7.09 -14.97 3.44
CA VAL A 101 8.35 -14.25 3.69
C VAL A 101 8.96 -13.65 2.42
N ASN A 102 8.57 -14.16 1.24
CA ASN A 102 9.19 -13.77 -0.04
C ASN A 102 10.73 -13.92 0.07
N LYS A 103 11.50 -12.89 -0.29
CA LYS A 103 12.96 -12.82 -0.11
C LYS A 103 13.41 -12.34 1.29
N GLY A 104 12.53 -12.36 2.29
CA GLY A 104 12.84 -12.05 3.69
C GLY A 104 12.99 -10.56 4.03
N GLY A 105 12.48 -9.66 3.19
CA GLY A 105 12.66 -8.21 3.38
C GLY A 105 12.06 -7.67 4.68
N PHE A 106 10.89 -8.18 5.10
CA PHE A 106 10.25 -7.74 6.33
C PHE A 106 10.96 -8.28 7.58
N ALA A 107 11.20 -9.59 7.66
CA ALA A 107 12.01 -10.20 8.72
C ALA A 107 13.36 -9.49 8.89
N LEU A 108 14.12 -9.29 7.81
CA LEU A 108 15.43 -8.64 7.88
C LEU A 108 15.34 -7.22 8.43
N MET A 109 14.37 -6.43 7.96
CA MET A 109 14.14 -5.08 8.46
C MET A 109 13.79 -5.10 9.96
N VAL A 110 12.82 -5.93 10.37
CA VAL A 110 12.41 -6.02 11.78
C VAL A 110 13.58 -6.43 12.66
N MET A 111 14.30 -7.49 12.28
CA MET A 111 15.43 -8.01 13.04
C MET A 111 16.50 -6.94 13.28
N HIS A 112 16.80 -6.14 12.26
CA HIS A 112 17.72 -5.02 12.38
C HIS A 112 17.17 -3.90 13.26
N TYR A 113 15.92 -3.48 13.03
CA TYR A 113 15.31 -2.35 13.74
C TYR A 113 15.23 -2.55 15.25
N ILE A 114 14.93 -3.77 15.72
CA ILE A 114 14.79 -4.06 17.16
C ILE A 114 16.05 -4.64 17.80
N ASN A 115 17.15 -4.77 17.04
CA ASN A 115 18.36 -5.48 17.45
C ASN A 115 18.04 -6.91 17.94
N PHE A 116 17.39 -7.69 17.09
CA PHE A 116 16.86 -9.00 17.44
C PHE A 116 17.91 -9.98 17.98
N LYS A 117 19.17 -9.87 17.53
CA LYS A 117 20.29 -10.68 18.02
C LYS A 117 20.50 -10.56 19.54
N ALA A 118 20.13 -9.43 20.14
CA ALA A 118 20.23 -9.22 21.58
C ALA A 118 19.06 -9.82 22.37
N LEU A 119 18.03 -10.35 21.69
CA LEU A 119 16.86 -10.94 22.31
C LEU A 119 17.05 -12.46 22.43
N ASN A 120 16.66 -13.03 23.58
CA ASN A 120 16.54 -14.47 23.74
C ASN A 120 15.19 -14.96 23.18
N LYS A 121 15.01 -14.82 21.87
CA LYS A 121 13.76 -15.14 21.14
C LYS A 121 14.07 -15.79 19.80
N LYS A 122 13.11 -16.51 19.26
CA LYS A 122 13.15 -17.08 17.91
C LYS A 122 12.29 -16.25 16.96
N PHE A 123 12.67 -16.29 15.68
CA PHE A 123 11.91 -15.69 14.60
C PHE A 123 11.64 -16.78 13.57
N TYR A 124 10.39 -17.22 13.49
CA TYR A 124 9.96 -18.27 12.57
C TYR A 124 9.61 -17.65 11.22
N LEU A 125 10.20 -18.19 10.15
CA LEU A 125 9.94 -17.79 8.77
C LEU A 125 9.12 -18.90 8.11
N LEU A 126 7.80 -18.70 8.05
CA LEU A 126 6.87 -19.67 7.49
C LEU A 126 6.52 -19.29 6.06
N ASP A 127 7.02 -20.07 5.10
CA ASP A 127 6.73 -19.91 3.67
C ASP A 127 6.75 -21.28 2.99
N THR A 128 6.17 -21.38 1.80
CA THR A 128 6.31 -22.58 0.97
C THR A 128 7.72 -22.68 0.38
N PHE A 129 8.41 -21.55 0.26
CA PHE A 129 9.67 -21.37 -0.48
C PHE A 129 9.58 -21.78 -1.96
N CYS A 130 8.36 -21.98 -2.46
CA CYS A 130 8.03 -22.39 -3.82
C CYS A 130 7.04 -21.41 -4.48
N GLY A 131 6.78 -20.26 -3.86
CA GLY A 131 5.80 -19.29 -4.33
C GLY A 131 4.36 -19.68 -3.98
N LEU A 132 3.41 -18.99 -4.61
CA LEU A 132 1.98 -19.23 -4.41
C LEU A 132 1.56 -20.56 -5.06
N SER A 133 0.59 -21.24 -4.44
CA SER A 133 0.04 -22.46 -5.02
C SER A 133 -0.91 -22.12 -6.17
N GLU A 134 -0.58 -22.59 -7.37
CA GLU A 134 -1.37 -22.38 -8.60
C GLU A 134 -2.85 -22.74 -8.46
N LYS A 135 -3.19 -23.72 -7.60
CA LYS A 135 -4.56 -24.15 -7.33
C LYS A 135 -5.43 -23.02 -6.75
N TYR A 136 -4.81 -22.06 -6.05
CA TYR A 136 -5.52 -20.96 -5.38
C TYR A 136 -5.39 -19.62 -6.11
N ILE A 137 -4.78 -19.59 -7.30
CA ILE A 137 -4.66 -18.36 -8.10
C ILE A 137 -5.81 -18.29 -9.10
N THR A 138 -6.66 -17.27 -8.98
CA THR A 138 -7.75 -17.01 -9.94
C THR A 138 -7.23 -16.44 -11.27
N ASP A 139 -8.06 -16.50 -12.31
CA ASP A 139 -7.70 -15.93 -13.62
C ASP A 139 -7.52 -14.41 -13.55
N GLU A 140 -8.28 -13.71 -12.72
CA GLU A 140 -8.17 -12.28 -12.47
C GLU A 140 -6.83 -11.93 -11.81
N GLU A 141 -6.44 -12.67 -10.76
CA GLU A 141 -5.17 -12.48 -10.06
C GLU A 141 -3.99 -12.73 -11.02
N ARG A 142 -4.05 -13.80 -11.82
CA ARG A 142 -3.03 -14.12 -12.81
C ARG A 142 -2.86 -13.00 -13.84
N LYS A 143 -3.96 -12.43 -14.34
CA LYS A 143 -3.95 -11.27 -15.25
C LYS A 143 -3.38 -10.01 -14.58
N ALA A 144 -3.52 -9.89 -13.26
CA ALA A 144 -2.95 -8.79 -12.47
C ALA A 144 -1.46 -8.98 -12.10
N GLY A 145 -0.83 -10.10 -12.47
CA GLY A 145 0.58 -10.38 -12.20
C GLY A 145 0.86 -10.91 -10.79
N ILE A 146 -0.15 -11.56 -10.20
CA ILE A 146 0.01 -12.47 -9.07
C ILE A 146 0.57 -13.80 -9.58
#